data_AF-A0A443HTS8-F1
#
_entry.id   AF-A0A443HTS8-F1
#
_cell.length_a   1.000
_cell.length_b   1.000
_cell.length_c   1.000
_cell.angle_alpha   90.00
_cell.angle_beta   90.00
_cell.angle_gamma   90.00
#
_symmetry.space_group_name_H-M   'P 1'
#
loop_
_entity.id
_entity.type
_entity.pdbx_description
1 polymer ?
#
loop_
_entity_poly.entity_id
_entity_poly.type
_entity_poly.pdbx_seq_one_letter_code
_entity_poly.pdbx_strand_id
1 'polypeptide(L)'
;MAESTRQDDLKEKNRALQKDFANRTREPRRTPVPIPHDLSWLLAAISKLEKKDGLQVQAPLSTQNEHRIPGFSPTAHPRRLTEVLDSLATLLVSQPKHEVFAIGLRPRGSDQKLELFLSGNTQIQSTTRKHLRDIWDFMKRLSDCYYAVYRGDPTDCSPRNPTNDPVFRETEALFARHCLRFTWRRLQHIFNLKFNDLRGISPATVPPGHPFHSVRRAIIRVVGVFLREQNPAYGMPADDDRDGWRMLRICLLDARNAIRKFLDESGFQGLHINIALPFAKLEDYLRKIASHYNSYEILVKAAVSLSCRPLFTFTTSVMDLPESSASLPQRPQKPEDWEAVLEDALGWYNEENKRNNTLTRVMNIEVIAKDTAFMAKQDMSRTAVVHCEVKLLAAIESEQRENPGLPKAYTYIGMSKLSCTGCDSFFRAFNTVHNTTWTTRGSHGKSYYPWMFPETVPKREDVLKATYYNVVSRWVTSYKGYVPQFVPRAQSARSTGVLGDLDDEIDDVVSYLKNRLKPEDLR
;
A
#
# COMPACT_ATOMS: atom_id res chain seq x y z
N MET A 1 6.62 6.21 -62.34
CA MET A 1 7.89 5.48 -62.04
C MET A 1 8.44 5.82 -60.66
N ALA A 2 8.60 7.09 -60.27
CA ALA A 2 9.10 7.47 -58.94
C ALA A 2 8.27 6.91 -57.75
N GLU A 3 6.94 6.85 -57.88
CA GLU A 3 6.03 6.24 -56.88
C GLU A 3 6.31 4.74 -56.68
N SER A 4 6.58 4.01 -57.76
CA SER A 4 6.85 2.57 -57.73
C SER A 4 8.17 2.26 -57.04
N THR A 5 9.23 3.02 -57.39
CA THR A 5 10.55 2.88 -56.76
C THR A 5 10.48 3.17 -55.26
N ARG A 6 9.75 4.22 -54.86
CA ARG A 6 9.54 4.55 -53.44
C ARG A 6 8.77 3.46 -52.68
N GLN A 7 7.78 2.83 -53.32
CA GLN A 7 7.04 1.71 -52.72
C GLN A 7 7.90 0.46 -52.56
N ASP A 8 8.78 0.16 -53.51
CA ASP A 8 9.65 -1.01 -53.44
C ASP A 8 10.77 -0.84 -52.40
N ASP A 9 11.36 0.36 -52.30
CA ASP A 9 12.29 0.72 -51.21
C ASP A 9 11.63 0.58 -49.83
N LEU A 10 10.36 0.99 -49.71
CA LEU A 10 9.62 0.89 -48.45
C LEU A 10 9.34 -0.58 -48.08
N LYS A 11 9.00 -1.42 -49.07
CA LYS A 11 8.81 -2.87 -48.87
C LYS A 11 10.12 -3.53 -48.43
N GLU A 12 11.24 -3.18 -49.05
CA GLU A 12 12.54 -3.74 -48.70
C GLU A 12 12.96 -3.33 -47.27
N LYS A 13 12.82 -2.05 -46.92
CA LYS A 13 13.05 -1.57 -45.55
C LYS A 13 12.15 -2.28 -44.54
N ASN A 14 10.86 -2.46 -44.85
CA ASN A 14 9.94 -3.21 -43.98
C ASN A 14 10.35 -4.68 -43.81
N ARG A 15 10.81 -5.35 -44.88
CA ARG A 15 11.33 -6.72 -44.80
C ARG A 15 12.59 -6.80 -43.94
N ALA A 16 13.50 -5.85 -44.09
CA ALA A 16 14.72 -5.78 -43.28
C ALA A 16 14.41 -5.57 -41.80
N LEU A 17 13.50 -4.64 -41.48
CA LEU A 17 13.02 -4.40 -40.11
C LEU A 17 12.31 -5.61 -39.52
N GLN A 18 11.46 -6.28 -40.31
CA GLN A 18 10.77 -7.49 -39.87
C GLN A 18 11.75 -8.62 -39.57
N LYS A 19 12.78 -8.80 -40.39
CA LYS A 19 13.82 -9.80 -40.18
C LYS A 19 14.66 -9.49 -38.93
N ASP A 20 15.06 -8.24 -38.74
CA ASP A 20 15.78 -7.81 -37.54
C ASP A 20 14.94 -8.00 -36.27
N PHE A 21 13.65 -7.63 -36.31
CA PHE A 21 12.72 -7.85 -35.22
C PHE A 21 12.55 -9.35 -34.91
N ALA A 22 12.37 -10.20 -35.93
CA ALA A 22 12.24 -11.65 -35.75
C ALA A 22 13.52 -12.28 -35.18
N ASN A 23 14.71 -11.74 -35.49
CA ASN A 23 15.98 -12.23 -34.94
C ASN A 23 16.17 -11.85 -33.46
N ARG A 24 15.56 -10.76 -32.99
CA ARG A 24 15.72 -10.26 -31.61
C ARG A 24 14.57 -10.63 -30.69
N THR A 25 13.49 -11.19 -31.24
CA THR A 25 12.28 -11.48 -30.48
C THR A 25 11.88 -12.94 -30.56
N ARG A 26 11.13 -13.39 -29.55
CA ARG A 26 10.60 -14.75 -29.48
C ARG A 26 9.18 -14.75 -28.97
N GLU A 27 8.32 -15.53 -29.59
CA GLU A 27 7.00 -15.82 -29.03
C GLU A 27 7.12 -16.76 -27.82
N PRO A 28 6.20 -16.65 -26.84
CA PRO A 28 6.20 -17.58 -25.73
C PRO A 28 5.90 -19.00 -26.23
N ARG A 29 6.74 -19.96 -25.85
CA ARG A 29 6.62 -21.38 -26.27
C ARG A 29 5.46 -22.13 -25.59
N ARG A 30 4.97 -21.60 -24.47
CA ARG A 30 3.99 -22.27 -23.60
C ARG A 30 2.92 -21.27 -23.15
N THR A 31 1.74 -21.81 -22.84
CA THR A 31 0.62 -21.07 -22.24
C THR A 31 0.05 -21.89 -21.08
N PRO A 32 0.82 -22.08 -19.99
CA PRO A 32 0.36 -22.94 -18.91
C PRO A 32 -0.80 -22.31 -18.15
N VAL A 33 -1.68 -23.15 -17.60
CA VAL A 33 -2.68 -22.70 -16.62
C VAL A 33 -1.94 -22.40 -15.31
N PRO A 34 -2.08 -21.20 -14.72
CA PRO A 34 -1.29 -20.80 -13.57
C PRO A 34 -1.64 -21.63 -12.35
N ILE A 35 -0.60 -22.12 -11.68
CA ILE A 35 -0.68 -22.77 -10.37
C ILE A 35 -0.19 -21.82 -9.26
N PRO A 36 -0.47 -22.10 -7.97
CA PRO A 36 -0.11 -21.20 -6.86
C PRO A 36 1.36 -20.78 -6.80
N HIS A 37 2.27 -21.67 -7.20
CA HIS A 37 3.70 -21.42 -7.18
C HIS A 37 4.12 -20.41 -8.26
N ASP A 38 3.48 -20.42 -9.43
CA ASP A 38 3.79 -19.51 -10.54
C ASP A 38 3.58 -18.06 -10.14
N LEU A 39 2.49 -17.78 -9.40
CA LEU A 39 2.22 -16.43 -8.87
C LEU A 39 3.31 -15.98 -7.90
N SER A 40 3.79 -16.90 -7.04
CA SER A 40 4.86 -16.63 -6.08
C SER A 40 6.18 -16.31 -6.80
N TRP A 41 6.50 -17.05 -7.87
CA TRP A 41 7.70 -16.84 -8.67
C TRP A 41 7.64 -15.59 -9.53
N LEU A 42 6.47 -15.29 -10.10
CA LEU A 42 6.27 -14.05 -10.84
C LEU A 42 6.45 -12.83 -9.94
N LEU A 43 5.83 -12.81 -8.75
CA LEU A 43 6.03 -11.72 -7.79
C LEU A 43 7.49 -11.59 -7.33
N ALA A 44 8.21 -12.71 -7.20
CA ALA A 44 9.63 -12.71 -6.90
C ALA A 44 10.46 -12.09 -8.05
N ALA A 45 10.18 -12.47 -9.31
CA ALA A 45 10.83 -11.91 -10.49
C ALA A 45 10.62 -10.39 -10.58
N ILE A 46 9.37 -9.94 -10.47
CA ILE A 46 9.01 -8.52 -10.49
C ILE A 46 9.74 -7.78 -9.35
N SER A 47 9.72 -8.32 -8.13
CA SER A 47 10.38 -7.70 -6.98
C SER A 47 11.89 -7.53 -7.18
N LYS A 48 12.55 -8.51 -7.83
CA LYS A 48 13.99 -8.43 -8.14
C LYS A 48 14.28 -7.33 -9.16
N LEU A 49 13.46 -7.21 -10.20
CA LEU A 49 13.65 -6.22 -11.25
C LEU A 49 13.29 -4.80 -10.80
N GLU A 50 12.22 -4.62 -10.02
CA GLU A 50 11.89 -3.34 -9.37
C GLU A 50 13.05 -2.82 -8.50
N LYS A 51 13.75 -3.72 -7.79
CA LYS A 51 14.94 -3.37 -7.00
C LYS A 51 16.13 -2.99 -7.88
N LYS A 52 16.35 -3.72 -8.98
CA LYS A 52 17.44 -3.48 -9.94
C LYS A 52 17.34 -2.10 -10.57
N ASP A 53 16.16 -1.78 -11.10
CA ASP A 53 15.99 -0.60 -11.93
C ASP A 53 15.81 0.67 -11.10
N GLY A 54 15.67 0.54 -9.77
CA GLY A 54 15.21 1.63 -8.90
C GLY A 54 13.78 2.10 -9.25
N LEU A 55 13.14 1.45 -10.22
CA LEU A 55 11.80 1.71 -10.69
C LEU A 55 10.84 1.01 -9.75
N GLN A 56 10.16 1.79 -8.93
CA GLN A 56 8.89 1.36 -8.37
C GLN A 56 7.88 1.65 -9.46
N VAL A 57 7.38 0.62 -10.15
CA VAL A 57 6.20 0.77 -11.01
C VAL A 57 5.15 1.40 -10.10
N GLN A 58 4.89 2.69 -10.27
CA GLN A 58 3.86 3.35 -9.49
C GLN A 58 2.59 2.56 -9.81
N ALA A 59 2.02 1.90 -8.81
CA ALA A 59 0.60 1.65 -8.92
C ALA A 59 0.02 3.05 -9.06
N PRO A 60 -0.84 3.34 -10.06
CA PRO A 60 -1.72 4.48 -9.89
C PRO A 60 -2.26 4.32 -8.46
N LEU A 61 -2.04 5.33 -7.61
CA LEU A 61 -2.70 5.42 -6.30
C LEU A 61 -4.11 4.95 -6.59
N SER A 62 -4.51 3.82 -6.01
CA SER A 62 -5.68 3.09 -6.47
C SER A 62 -6.92 3.92 -6.12
N THR A 63 -7.20 4.95 -6.92
CA THR A 63 -8.37 5.83 -6.83
C THR A 63 -9.64 4.99 -6.93
N GLN A 64 -9.56 3.83 -7.59
CA GLN A 64 -10.65 2.86 -7.64
C GLN A 64 -11.04 2.27 -6.26
N ASN A 65 -10.11 2.18 -5.30
CA ASN A 65 -10.44 1.72 -3.94
C ASN A 65 -10.88 2.88 -3.02
N GLU A 66 -10.48 4.13 -3.29
CA GLU A 66 -10.89 5.30 -2.49
C GLU A 66 -12.39 5.61 -2.59
N HIS A 67 -13.06 5.12 -3.65
CA HIS A 67 -14.49 5.34 -3.87
C HIS A 67 -15.39 4.18 -3.40
N ARG A 68 -14.85 2.97 -3.17
CA ARG A 68 -15.68 1.85 -2.70
C ARG A 68 -15.91 1.96 -1.19
N ILE A 69 -17.15 2.24 -0.81
CA ILE A 69 -17.59 2.22 0.59
C ILE A 69 -17.58 0.75 1.04
N PRO A 70 -16.84 0.38 2.11
CA PRO A 70 -16.88 -0.99 2.60
C PRO A 70 -18.28 -1.32 3.11
N GLY A 71 -18.81 -2.47 2.68
CA GLY A 71 -20.10 -3.02 3.11
C GLY A 71 -20.08 -3.55 4.54
N PHE A 72 -21.29 -3.70 5.10
CA PHE A 72 -21.56 -4.23 6.45
C PHE A 72 -20.89 -3.42 7.58
N SER A 73 -20.83 -2.10 7.43
CA SER A 73 -20.33 -1.25 8.52
C SER A 73 -21.25 -1.31 9.74
N PRO A 74 -20.70 -1.50 10.95
CA PRO A 74 -21.47 -1.46 12.19
C PRO A 74 -21.72 -0.03 12.69
N THR A 75 -21.33 0.99 11.92
CA THR A 75 -21.50 2.41 12.27
C THR A 75 -22.10 3.16 11.09
N ALA A 76 -22.76 4.28 11.37
CA ALA A 76 -23.30 5.17 10.34
C ALA A 76 -22.21 5.83 9.45
N HIS A 77 -20.94 5.79 9.88
CA HIS A 77 -19.82 6.43 9.19
C HIS A 77 -18.72 5.41 8.84
N PRO A 78 -18.90 4.57 7.81
CA PRO A 78 -17.98 3.49 7.47
C PRO A 78 -16.51 3.94 7.33
N ARG A 79 -16.28 5.07 6.65
CA ARG A 79 -14.93 5.64 6.44
C ARG A 79 -14.24 6.05 7.74
N ARG A 80 -14.97 6.40 8.80
CA ARG A 80 -14.34 6.69 10.09
C ARG A 80 -13.84 5.41 10.75
N LEU A 81 -14.60 4.32 10.63
CA LEU A 81 -14.20 3.03 11.17
C LEU A 81 -12.98 2.44 10.44
N THR A 82 -12.79 2.74 9.15
CA THR A 82 -11.58 2.31 8.42
C THR A 82 -10.32 2.90 9.06
N GLU A 83 -10.34 4.19 9.39
CA GLU A 83 -9.23 4.86 10.08
C GLU A 83 -8.96 4.27 11.47
N VAL A 84 -10.01 3.86 12.19
CA VAL A 84 -9.89 3.19 13.49
C VAL A 84 -9.17 1.86 13.34
N LEU A 85 -9.57 1.02 12.38
CA LEU A 85 -8.93 -0.29 12.16
C LEU A 85 -7.46 -0.14 11.72
N ASP A 86 -7.16 0.81 10.83
CA ASP A 86 -5.77 1.13 10.45
C ASP A 86 -4.95 1.65 11.63
N SER A 87 -5.56 2.45 12.50
CA SER A 87 -4.90 3.00 13.68
C SER A 87 -4.62 1.95 14.73
N LEU A 88 -5.55 1.02 14.96
CA LEU A 88 -5.31 -0.16 15.79
C LEU A 88 -4.12 -0.94 15.22
N ALA A 89 -4.17 -1.34 13.94
CA ALA A 89 -3.10 -2.13 13.33
C ALA A 89 -1.74 -1.41 13.37
N THR A 90 -1.72 -0.09 13.19
CA THR A 90 -0.51 0.74 13.28
C THR A 90 0.09 0.72 14.68
N LEU A 91 -0.73 0.82 15.73
CA LEU A 91 -0.25 0.82 17.12
C LEU A 91 0.14 -0.57 17.63
N LEU A 92 -0.21 -1.65 16.94
CA LEU A 92 0.24 -3.00 17.27
C LEU A 92 1.69 -3.33 16.86
N VAL A 93 2.37 -2.44 16.14
CA VAL A 93 3.75 -2.69 15.69
C VAL A 93 4.75 -2.19 16.73
N SER A 94 5.37 -3.14 17.44
CA SER A 94 6.42 -2.91 18.43
C SER A 94 7.82 -2.80 17.80
N GLN A 95 8.10 -3.61 16.77
CA GLN A 95 9.38 -3.66 16.08
C GLN A 95 9.28 -3.01 14.70
N PRO A 96 10.28 -2.21 14.29
CA PRO A 96 10.24 -1.51 13.00
C PRO A 96 10.30 -2.46 11.78
N LYS A 97 10.91 -3.63 11.95
CA LYS A 97 11.13 -4.60 10.88
C LYS A 97 10.27 -5.84 11.10
N HIS A 98 9.88 -6.48 10.00
CA HIS A 98 9.16 -7.76 9.92
C HIS A 98 7.73 -7.79 10.48
N GLU A 99 7.39 -6.93 11.45
CA GLU A 99 6.02 -6.82 11.94
C GLU A 99 5.12 -6.09 10.94
N VAL A 100 4.03 -6.77 10.58
CA VAL A 100 2.91 -6.28 9.79
C VAL A 100 1.66 -6.96 10.33
N PHE A 101 0.69 -6.16 10.75
CA PHE A 101 -0.60 -6.61 11.26
C PHE A 101 -1.76 -6.15 10.38
N ALA A 102 -2.77 -7.00 10.30
CA ALA A 102 -4.08 -6.76 9.73
C ALA A 102 -5.16 -6.99 10.80
N ILE A 103 -6.19 -6.14 10.81
CA ILE A 103 -7.31 -6.22 11.76
C ILE A 103 -8.65 -6.21 11.01
N GLY A 104 -9.51 -7.15 11.36
CA GLY A 104 -10.89 -7.25 10.89
C GLY A 104 -11.86 -7.12 12.07
N LEU A 105 -13.12 -6.82 11.79
CA LEU A 105 -14.11 -6.56 12.83
C LEU A 105 -15.47 -7.14 12.45
N ARG A 106 -16.12 -7.82 13.40
CA ARG A 106 -17.51 -8.31 13.28
C ARG A 106 -18.26 -8.05 14.59
N PRO A 107 -19.32 -7.22 14.61
CA PRO A 107 -20.23 -7.19 15.74
C PRO A 107 -21.17 -8.40 15.69
N ARG A 108 -21.49 -8.94 16.86
CA ARG A 108 -22.51 -9.98 17.04
C ARG A 108 -23.57 -9.46 17.99
N GLY A 109 -24.67 -9.00 17.41
CA GLY A 109 -25.79 -8.42 18.15
C GLY A 109 -26.47 -9.40 19.10
N SER A 110 -26.55 -10.69 18.72
CA SER A 110 -27.26 -11.73 19.47
C SER A 110 -26.62 -12.06 20.83
N ASP A 111 -25.29 -12.02 20.93
CA ASP A 111 -24.56 -12.30 22.18
C ASP A 111 -23.83 -11.06 22.73
N GLN A 112 -24.12 -9.87 22.21
CA GLN A 112 -23.46 -8.61 22.60
C GLN A 112 -21.93 -8.74 22.60
N LYS A 113 -21.37 -9.45 21.62
CA LYS A 113 -19.91 -9.56 21.41
C LYS A 113 -19.41 -8.77 20.22
N LEU A 114 -18.22 -8.21 20.35
CA LEU A 114 -17.46 -7.63 19.25
C LEU A 114 -16.22 -8.49 19.02
N GLU A 115 -16.11 -9.04 17.83
CA GLU A 115 -14.98 -9.88 17.42
C GLU A 115 -13.97 -9.04 16.65
N LEU A 116 -12.74 -8.99 17.16
CA LEU A 116 -11.57 -8.43 16.50
C LEU A 116 -10.71 -9.58 16.00
N PHE A 117 -10.57 -9.69 14.68
CA PHE A 117 -9.69 -10.66 14.06
C PHE A 117 -8.31 -10.04 13.88
N LEU A 118 -7.26 -10.70 14.37
CA LEU A 118 -5.88 -10.24 14.29
C LEU A 118 -5.06 -11.20 13.44
N SER A 119 -4.34 -10.67 12.46
CA SER A 119 -3.47 -11.45 11.59
C SER A 119 -2.12 -10.78 11.47
N GLY A 120 -1.04 -11.57 11.52
CA GLY A 120 0.34 -11.14 11.31
C GLY A 120 1.02 -11.94 10.20
N ASN A 121 2.04 -11.36 9.56
CA ASN A 121 2.87 -12.09 8.59
C ASN A 121 3.75 -13.16 9.26
N THR A 122 3.98 -13.02 10.57
CA THR A 122 4.66 -13.99 11.43
C THR A 122 3.72 -14.40 12.56
N GLN A 123 4.11 -15.39 13.35
CA GLN A 123 3.41 -15.75 14.58
C GLN A 123 3.15 -14.52 15.47
N ILE A 124 1.89 -14.34 15.88
CA ILE A 124 1.48 -13.23 16.75
C ILE A 124 1.91 -13.53 18.18
N GLN A 125 2.63 -12.59 18.78
CA GLN A 125 3.06 -12.70 20.18
C GLN A 125 1.88 -12.46 21.14
N SER A 126 1.87 -13.17 22.27
CA SER A 126 0.87 -12.97 23.33
C SER A 126 0.84 -11.54 23.86
N THR A 127 1.99 -10.87 23.89
CA THR A 127 2.16 -9.45 24.23
C THR A 127 1.40 -8.53 23.27
N THR A 128 1.42 -8.82 21.97
CA THR A 128 0.70 -8.05 20.94
C THR A 128 -0.81 -8.25 21.08
N ARG A 129 -1.26 -9.50 21.30
CA ARG A 129 -2.67 -9.81 21.55
C ARG A 129 -3.19 -9.12 22.81
N LYS A 130 -2.39 -9.14 23.89
CA LYS A 130 -2.69 -8.40 25.13
C LYS A 130 -2.77 -6.90 24.87
N HIS A 131 -1.81 -6.34 24.12
CA HIS A 131 -1.82 -4.92 23.78
C HIS A 131 -3.06 -4.48 23.01
N LEU A 132 -3.54 -5.28 22.03
CA LEU A 132 -4.80 -4.99 21.32
C LEU A 132 -6.00 -4.94 22.27
N ARG A 133 -6.10 -5.89 23.21
CA ARG A 133 -7.16 -5.89 24.24
C ARG A 133 -7.05 -4.66 25.12
N ASP A 134 -5.85 -4.37 25.63
CA ASP A 134 -5.60 -3.22 26.50
C ASP A 134 -5.97 -1.90 25.78
N ILE A 135 -5.60 -1.72 24.50
CA ILE A 135 -6.01 -0.56 23.69
C ILE A 135 -7.55 -0.45 23.64
N TRP A 136 -8.23 -1.54 23.32
CA TRP A 136 -9.69 -1.52 23.21
C TRP A 136 -10.37 -1.21 24.55
N ASP A 137 -9.86 -1.76 25.65
CA ASP A 137 -10.34 -1.48 27.00
C ASP A 137 -10.12 -0.01 27.39
N PHE A 138 -8.99 0.59 27.00
CA PHE A 138 -8.78 2.04 27.17
C PHE A 138 -9.80 2.85 26.38
N MET A 139 -10.06 2.50 25.11
CA MET A 139 -11.07 3.18 24.30
C MET A 139 -12.47 3.07 24.91
N LYS A 140 -12.84 1.89 25.42
CA LYS A 140 -14.12 1.67 26.11
C LYS A 140 -14.22 2.52 27.37
N ARG A 141 -13.19 2.53 28.23
CA ARG A 141 -13.15 3.36 29.45
C ARG A 141 -13.24 4.85 29.13
N LEU A 142 -12.53 5.32 28.10
CA LEU A 142 -12.63 6.71 27.65
C LEU A 142 -14.05 7.04 27.20
N SER A 143 -14.68 6.14 26.44
CA SER A 143 -16.06 6.28 26.01
C SER A 143 -17.01 6.37 27.22
N ASP A 144 -16.89 5.46 28.18
CA ASP A 144 -17.73 5.44 29.38
C ASP A 144 -17.56 6.70 30.23
N CYS A 145 -16.32 7.14 30.48
CA CYS A 145 -16.05 8.38 31.22
C CYS A 145 -16.64 9.60 30.50
N TYR A 146 -16.46 9.68 29.17
CA TYR A 146 -16.97 10.79 28.38
C TYR A 146 -18.50 10.88 28.45
N TYR A 147 -19.19 9.76 28.24
CA TYR A 147 -20.66 9.73 28.20
C TYR A 147 -21.32 9.73 29.59
N ALA A 148 -20.56 9.51 30.67
CA ALA A 148 -21.06 9.73 32.03
C ALA A 148 -21.28 11.22 32.36
N VAL A 149 -20.50 12.11 31.73
CA VAL A 149 -20.57 13.57 31.97
C VAL A 149 -21.17 14.34 30.80
N TYR A 150 -21.30 13.71 29.63
CA TYR A 150 -21.84 14.33 28.43
C TYR A 150 -23.33 14.68 28.61
N ARG A 151 -23.65 15.98 28.57
CA ARG A 151 -25.01 16.52 28.58
C ARG A 151 -25.45 17.11 27.23
N GLY A 152 -24.68 16.83 26.17
CA GLY A 152 -24.88 17.44 24.86
C GLY A 152 -26.05 16.85 24.08
N ASP A 153 -26.38 17.51 22.97
CA ASP A 153 -27.46 17.12 22.07
C ASP A 153 -27.17 15.73 21.46
N PRO A 154 -28.08 14.75 21.60
CA PRO A 154 -27.98 13.44 20.96
C PRO A 154 -27.78 13.48 19.44
N THR A 155 -28.05 14.62 18.79
CA THR A 155 -27.85 14.84 17.36
C THR A 155 -26.43 15.30 16.98
N ASP A 156 -25.57 15.66 17.94
CA ASP A 156 -24.19 16.04 17.67
C ASP A 156 -23.31 14.81 17.42
N CYS A 157 -23.27 14.35 16.17
CA CYS A 157 -22.51 13.19 15.72
C CYS A 157 -21.00 13.21 16.04
N SER A 158 -20.42 14.33 16.49
CA SER A 158 -19.02 14.41 16.90
C SER A 158 -18.81 15.57 17.87
N PRO A 159 -19.02 15.35 19.17
CA PRO A 159 -18.83 16.42 20.12
C PRO A 159 -17.35 16.85 20.11
N ARG A 160 -17.15 18.11 19.74
CA ARG A 160 -15.83 18.66 19.38
C ARG A 160 -15.01 19.06 20.61
N ASN A 161 -15.66 19.14 21.77
CA ASN A 161 -15.04 19.69 22.95
C ASN A 161 -14.39 18.59 23.78
N PRO A 162 -13.06 18.65 24.00
CA PRO A 162 -12.41 17.77 24.95
C PRO A 162 -13.01 18.02 26.34
N THR A 163 -13.37 16.95 27.05
CA THR A 163 -13.86 17.06 28.41
C THR A 163 -12.73 17.48 29.35
N ASN A 164 -13.05 18.34 30.33
CA ASN A 164 -12.14 18.69 31.42
C ASN A 164 -12.29 17.74 32.62
N ASP A 165 -13.07 16.67 32.47
CA ASP A 165 -13.21 15.64 33.48
C ASP A 165 -11.85 15.03 33.87
N PRO A 166 -11.44 15.09 35.15
CA PRO A 166 -10.13 14.58 35.60
C PRO A 166 -9.94 13.08 35.32
N VAL A 167 -11.01 12.28 35.43
CA VAL A 167 -10.94 10.82 35.24
C VAL A 167 -10.68 10.48 33.76
N PHE A 168 -11.34 11.18 32.85
CA PHE A 168 -11.09 11.10 31.42
C PHE A 168 -9.64 11.48 31.09
N ARG A 169 -9.14 12.59 31.64
CA ARG A 169 -7.76 13.07 31.38
C ARG A 169 -6.70 12.09 31.88
N GLU A 170 -6.88 11.53 33.07
CA GLU A 170 -5.97 10.50 33.58
C GLU A 170 -6.04 9.25 32.72
N THR A 171 -7.24 8.80 32.33
CA THR A 171 -7.40 7.64 31.44
C THR A 171 -6.75 7.87 30.07
N GLU A 172 -6.89 9.08 29.51
CA GLU A 172 -6.27 9.48 28.25
C GLU A 172 -4.74 9.47 28.34
N ALA A 173 -4.19 9.96 29.45
CA ALA A 173 -2.75 9.97 29.73
C ALA A 173 -2.19 8.55 29.88
N LEU A 174 -2.88 7.68 30.63
CA LEU A 174 -2.54 6.27 30.78
C LEU A 174 -2.56 5.54 29.44
N PHE A 175 -3.57 5.82 28.61
CA PHE A 175 -3.69 5.24 27.27
C PHE A 175 -2.54 5.69 26.36
N ALA A 176 -2.21 6.99 26.34
CA ALA A 176 -1.08 7.51 25.58
C ALA A 176 0.22 6.82 25.97
N ARG A 177 0.50 6.75 27.27
CA ARG A 177 1.69 6.08 27.81
C ARG A 177 1.75 4.62 27.37
N HIS A 178 0.62 3.90 27.46
CA HIS A 178 0.54 2.50 27.06
C HIS A 178 0.93 2.28 25.58
N CYS A 179 0.38 3.08 24.67
CA CYS A 179 0.71 3.02 23.25
C CYS A 179 2.18 3.41 22.96
N LEU A 180 2.66 4.52 23.56
CA LEU A 180 4.02 5.01 23.34
C LEU A 180 5.07 4.03 23.85
N ARG A 181 4.85 3.41 25.03
CA ARG A 181 5.72 2.38 25.58
C ARG A 181 5.80 1.17 24.65
N PHE A 182 4.66 0.64 24.21
CA PHE A 182 4.63 -0.56 23.37
C PHE A 182 5.34 -0.35 22.02
N THR A 183 5.20 0.84 21.44
CA THR A 183 5.73 1.18 20.12
C THR A 183 7.06 1.93 20.15
N TRP A 184 7.72 2.01 21.31
CA TRP A 184 8.92 2.80 21.53
C TRP A 184 10.01 2.54 20.47
N ARG A 185 10.35 1.26 20.22
CA ARG A 185 11.38 0.90 19.24
C ARG A 185 11.00 1.30 17.82
N ARG A 186 9.72 1.17 17.46
CA ARG A 186 9.20 1.67 16.17
C ARG A 186 9.34 3.19 16.06
N LEU A 187 8.96 3.93 17.09
CA LEU A 187 9.11 5.39 17.14
C LEU A 187 10.56 5.81 17.00
N GLN A 188 11.45 5.23 17.82
CA GLN A 188 12.88 5.48 17.77
C GLN A 188 13.43 5.27 16.35
N HIS A 189 13.10 4.13 15.73
CA HIS A 189 13.54 3.84 14.37
C HIS A 189 13.01 4.85 13.34
N ILE A 190 11.71 5.16 13.36
CA ILE A 190 11.09 6.08 12.37
C ILE A 190 11.76 7.45 12.43
N PHE A 191 11.98 7.99 13.63
CA PHE A 191 12.60 9.29 13.79
C PHE A 191 14.06 9.29 13.36
N ASN A 192 14.85 8.25 13.67
CA ASN A 192 16.27 8.21 13.31
C ASN A 192 16.52 7.87 11.83
N LEU A 193 15.58 7.18 11.14
CA LEU A 193 15.76 6.64 9.78
C LEU A 193 16.36 7.64 8.77
N LYS A 194 15.93 8.91 8.84
CA LYS A 194 16.35 9.98 7.94
C LYS A 194 16.69 11.28 8.68
N PHE A 195 17.07 11.14 9.96
CA PHE A 195 17.33 12.29 10.81
C PHE A 195 18.55 13.11 10.34
N ASN A 196 19.60 12.44 9.86
CA ASN A 196 20.78 13.13 9.34
C ASN A 196 20.47 13.88 8.04
N ASP A 197 19.67 13.29 7.14
CA ASP A 197 19.19 13.95 5.91
C ASP A 197 18.39 15.22 6.26
N LEU A 198 17.51 15.17 7.27
CA LEU A 198 16.79 16.34 7.80
C LEU A 198 17.75 17.41 8.34
N ARG A 199 18.76 16.99 9.10
CA ARG A 199 19.75 17.92 9.71
C ARG A 199 20.65 18.58 8.67
N GLY A 200 20.93 17.89 7.56
CA GLY A 200 21.72 18.37 6.44
C GLY A 200 21.09 19.54 5.71
N ILE A 201 19.77 19.73 5.83
CA ILE A 201 19.10 20.94 5.33
C ILE A 201 19.52 22.13 6.20
N SER A 202 20.32 23.03 5.62
CA SER A 202 20.82 24.23 6.29
C SER A 202 19.67 25.18 6.65
N PRO A 203 19.51 25.59 7.91
CA PRO A 203 18.50 26.59 8.27
C PRO A 203 18.70 27.93 7.55
N ALA A 204 19.94 28.27 7.20
CA ALA A 204 20.26 29.54 6.54
C ALA A 204 19.75 29.61 5.09
N THR A 205 19.50 28.47 4.44
CA THR A 205 18.97 28.43 3.08
C THR A 205 17.44 28.49 3.03
N VAL A 206 16.78 28.40 4.18
CA VAL A 206 15.31 28.41 4.29
C VAL A 206 14.85 29.80 4.74
N PRO A 207 13.92 30.48 4.03
CA PRO A 207 13.49 31.82 4.37
C PRO A 207 13.06 31.98 5.84
N PRO A 208 13.37 33.13 6.48
CA PRO A 208 12.84 33.44 7.80
C PRO A 208 11.31 33.34 7.78
N GLY A 209 10.73 32.57 8.71
CA GLY A 209 9.28 32.37 8.81
C GLY A 209 8.72 31.15 8.07
N HIS A 210 9.52 30.43 7.27
CA HIS A 210 9.05 29.20 6.60
C HIS A 210 8.62 28.13 7.62
N PRO A 211 7.49 27.42 7.43
CA PRO A 211 6.97 26.40 8.36
C PRO A 211 7.94 25.24 8.64
N PHE A 212 8.88 24.99 7.72
CA PHE A 212 9.91 23.97 7.88
C PHE A 212 10.80 24.19 9.12
N HIS A 213 11.03 25.45 9.54
CA HIS A 213 11.79 25.75 10.76
C HIS A 213 11.16 25.12 12.00
N SER A 214 9.82 25.15 12.08
CA SER A 214 9.05 24.54 13.17
C SER A 214 9.14 23.02 13.13
N VAL A 215 9.02 22.42 11.94
CA VAL A 215 9.18 20.96 11.73
C VAL A 215 10.55 20.51 12.21
N ARG A 216 11.60 21.16 11.70
CA ARG A 216 12.99 20.82 12.01
C ARG A 216 13.26 20.95 13.51
N ARG A 217 12.82 22.03 14.15
CA ARG A 217 12.99 22.26 15.59
C ARG A 217 12.28 21.21 16.42
N ALA A 218 11.03 20.89 16.10
CA ALA A 218 10.24 19.93 16.85
C ALA A 218 10.81 18.51 16.73
N ILE A 219 11.22 18.08 15.53
CA ILE A 219 11.86 16.77 15.32
C ILE A 219 13.20 16.69 16.05
N ILE A 220 14.06 17.73 15.94
CA ILE A 220 15.35 17.76 16.66
C ILE A 220 15.14 17.66 18.18
N ARG A 221 14.12 18.34 18.72
CA ARG A 221 13.77 18.25 20.15
C ARG A 221 13.39 16.83 20.54
N VAL A 222 12.44 16.20 19.83
CA VAL A 222 12.00 14.83 20.13
C VAL A 222 13.16 13.85 20.06
N VAL A 223 13.99 13.92 19.01
CA VAL A 223 15.15 13.03 18.85
C VAL A 223 16.20 13.29 19.92
N GLY A 224 16.61 14.54 20.10
CA GLY A 224 17.68 14.88 21.05
C GLY A 224 17.34 14.54 22.50
N VAL A 225 16.09 14.76 22.90
CA VAL A 225 15.64 14.49 24.27
C VAL A 225 15.33 13.01 24.47
N PHE A 226 14.52 12.39 23.60
CA PHE A 226 13.94 11.09 23.88
C PHE A 226 14.44 9.97 22.94
N LEU A 227 14.43 10.21 21.63
CA LEU A 227 14.48 9.13 20.65
C LEU A 227 15.87 8.89 20.03
N ARG A 228 16.94 9.54 20.46
CA ARG A 228 18.28 9.26 19.91
C ARG A 228 18.70 7.83 20.26
N GLU A 229 19.28 7.11 19.31
CA GLU A 229 19.80 5.75 19.57
C GLU A 229 21.01 5.76 20.51
N GLN A 230 21.84 6.79 20.41
CA GLN A 230 23.05 6.97 21.20
C GLN A 230 22.93 8.24 22.04
N ASN A 231 23.07 8.09 23.36
CA ASN A 231 23.11 9.19 24.34
C ASN A 231 21.94 10.19 24.20
N PRO A 232 20.67 9.74 24.27
CA PRO A 232 19.55 10.68 24.41
C PRO A 232 19.68 11.45 25.72
N ALA A 233 19.24 12.71 25.77
CA ALA A 233 19.32 13.50 27.00
C ALA A 233 18.44 12.94 28.12
N TYR A 234 17.35 12.26 27.76
CA TYR A 234 16.39 11.64 28.67
C TYR A 234 16.20 10.15 28.37
N GLY A 235 15.98 9.79 27.10
CA GLY A 235 15.69 8.41 26.69
C GLY A 235 14.24 7.99 26.94
N MET A 236 13.98 6.69 27.11
CA MET A 236 12.64 6.18 27.41
C MET A 236 12.27 6.51 28.86
N PRO A 237 11.16 7.22 29.12
CA PRO A 237 10.72 7.46 30.50
C PRO A 237 10.46 6.14 31.24
N ALA A 238 10.75 6.13 32.55
CA ALA A 238 10.42 5.01 33.43
C ALA A 238 8.89 4.83 33.55
N ASP A 239 8.42 3.67 34.00
CA ASP A 239 6.97 3.39 34.03
C ASP A 239 6.19 4.31 34.98
N ASP A 240 6.80 4.69 36.10
CA ASP A 240 6.28 5.58 37.13
C ASP A 240 6.53 7.07 36.85
N ASP A 241 7.36 7.39 35.86
CA ASP A 241 7.72 8.76 35.47
C ASP A 241 6.63 9.46 34.65
N ARG A 242 5.61 9.95 35.35
CA ARG A 242 4.45 10.62 34.74
C ARG A 242 4.85 11.86 33.94
N ASP A 243 5.79 12.65 34.43
CA ASP A 243 6.20 13.91 33.81
C ASP A 243 7.02 13.69 32.55
N GLY A 244 7.92 12.71 32.53
CA GLY A 244 8.66 12.31 31.33
C GLY A 244 7.73 11.81 30.22
N TRP A 245 6.75 10.96 30.54
CA TRP A 245 5.74 10.52 29.56
C TRP A 245 4.88 11.69 29.04
N ARG A 246 4.48 12.61 29.94
CA ARG A 246 3.74 13.82 29.55
C ARG A 246 4.56 14.71 28.63
N MET A 247 5.83 14.94 28.94
CA MET A 247 6.74 15.74 28.13
C MET A 247 6.99 15.12 26.76
N LEU A 248 7.19 13.81 26.68
CA LEU A 248 7.29 13.08 25.40
C LEU A 248 6.03 13.27 24.56
N ARG A 249 4.85 13.08 25.16
CA ARG A 249 3.56 13.25 24.48
C ARG A 249 3.42 14.67 23.90
N ILE A 250 3.76 15.69 24.67
CA ILE A 250 3.74 17.09 24.22
C ILE A 250 4.70 17.30 23.05
N CYS A 251 5.93 16.80 23.15
CA CYS A 251 6.91 16.95 22.06
C CYS A 251 6.48 16.25 20.77
N LEU A 252 5.86 15.06 20.87
CA LEU A 252 5.31 14.34 19.72
C LEU A 252 4.13 15.07 19.08
N LEU A 253 3.24 15.65 19.90
CA LEU A 253 2.12 16.47 19.43
C LEU A 253 2.62 17.74 18.72
N ASP A 254 3.62 18.43 19.28
CA ASP A 254 4.26 19.60 18.67
C ASP A 254 4.86 19.24 17.31
N ALA A 255 5.60 18.12 17.22
CA ALA A 255 6.19 17.65 15.97
C ALA A 255 5.12 17.33 14.94
N ARG A 256 4.06 16.62 15.33
CA ARG A 256 2.93 16.30 14.46
C ARG A 256 2.24 17.56 13.94
N ASN A 257 1.96 18.54 14.80
CA ASN A 257 1.27 19.76 14.42
C ASN A 257 2.13 20.63 13.48
N ALA A 258 3.44 20.72 13.75
CA ALA A 258 4.38 21.39 12.86
C ALA A 258 4.45 20.72 11.48
N ILE A 259 4.50 19.38 11.44
CA ILE A 259 4.48 18.60 10.18
C ILE A 259 3.19 18.85 9.41
N ARG A 260 2.04 18.79 10.09
CA ARG A 260 0.74 19.03 9.45
C ARG A 260 0.70 20.42 8.82
N LYS A 261 1.06 21.47 9.59
CA LYS A 261 1.13 22.83 9.08
C LYS A 261 2.03 22.95 7.84
N PHE A 262 3.23 22.36 7.89
CA PHE A 262 4.15 22.37 6.76
C PHE A 262 3.57 21.68 5.52
N LEU A 263 2.94 20.51 5.67
CA LEU A 263 2.37 19.77 4.54
C LEU A 263 1.08 20.41 3.99
N ASP A 264 0.26 21.01 4.86
CA ASP A 264 -0.97 21.73 4.48
C ASP A 264 -0.63 23.01 3.69
N GLU A 265 0.48 23.68 4.05
CA GLU A 265 1.07 24.79 3.30
C GLU A 265 1.91 24.29 2.10
N SER A 266 1.64 23.07 1.63
CA SER A 266 2.24 22.42 0.45
C SER A 266 3.76 22.20 0.49
N GLY A 267 4.35 22.18 1.68
CA GLY A 267 5.74 21.79 1.90
C GLY A 267 6.74 22.77 1.28
N PHE A 268 7.73 22.24 0.56
CA PHE A 268 8.67 23.05 -0.21
C PHE A 268 8.12 23.26 -1.62
N GLN A 269 7.82 24.51 -1.99
CA GLN A 269 7.29 24.86 -3.32
C GLN A 269 8.26 25.76 -4.11
N GLY A 270 8.06 25.80 -5.43
CA GLY A 270 8.75 26.72 -6.33
C GLY A 270 10.28 26.62 -6.22
N LEU A 271 10.93 27.77 -6.07
CA LEU A 271 12.38 27.87 -5.94
C LEU A 271 12.95 27.14 -4.70
N HIS A 272 12.11 26.85 -3.69
CA HIS A 272 12.54 26.18 -2.46
C HIS A 272 12.63 24.66 -2.61
N ILE A 273 12.13 24.07 -3.70
CA ILE A 273 12.23 22.62 -3.92
C ILE A 273 13.70 22.16 -3.96
N ASN A 274 14.58 23.04 -4.45
CA ASN A 274 16.03 22.81 -4.51
C ASN A 274 16.66 22.64 -3.13
N ILE A 275 16.08 23.25 -2.10
CA ILE A 275 16.54 23.11 -0.71
C ILE A 275 16.30 21.68 -0.21
N ALA A 276 15.24 21.03 -0.68
CA ALA A 276 14.85 19.68 -0.29
C ALA A 276 15.47 18.58 -1.16
N LEU A 277 16.11 18.92 -2.29
CA LEU A 277 16.72 17.93 -3.20
C LEU A 277 17.68 16.94 -2.52
N PRO A 278 18.53 17.35 -1.54
CA PRO A 278 19.38 16.41 -0.82
C PRO A 278 18.60 15.37 -0.01
N PHE A 279 17.32 15.64 0.31
CA PHE A 279 16.45 14.76 1.07
C PHE A 279 15.33 14.21 0.19
N ALA A 280 15.69 13.21 -0.62
CA ALA A 280 14.72 12.39 -1.34
C ALA A 280 13.66 11.81 -0.39
N LYS A 281 12.38 12.06 -0.70
CA LYS A 281 11.21 11.57 0.06
C LYS A 281 11.06 12.16 1.47
N LEU A 282 11.41 13.44 1.65
CA LEU A 282 11.15 14.19 2.89
C LEU A 282 9.68 14.06 3.33
N GLU A 283 8.72 14.28 2.43
CA GLU A 283 7.30 14.18 2.78
C GLU A 283 6.90 12.81 3.33
N ASP A 284 7.34 11.72 2.70
CA ASP A 284 7.06 10.35 3.17
C ASP A 284 7.62 10.14 4.59
N TYR A 285 8.81 10.67 4.86
CA TYR A 285 9.43 10.61 6.19
C TYR A 285 8.61 11.39 7.22
N LEU A 286 8.21 12.63 6.91
CA LEU A 286 7.39 13.46 7.80
C LEU A 286 6.01 12.82 8.05
N ARG A 287 5.35 12.30 7.01
CA ARG A 287 4.08 11.59 7.14
C ARG A 287 4.21 10.35 8.01
N LYS A 288 5.32 9.60 7.91
CA LYS A 288 5.61 8.47 8.82
C LYS A 288 5.76 8.91 10.26
N ILE A 289 6.49 10.00 10.54
CA ILE A 289 6.61 10.56 11.89
C ILE A 289 5.23 10.92 12.46
N ALA A 290 4.44 11.69 11.72
CA ALA A 290 3.13 12.14 12.16
C ALA A 290 2.14 10.97 12.33
N SER A 291 2.27 9.91 11.52
CA SER A 291 1.32 8.79 11.46
C SER A 291 1.10 8.11 12.82
N HIS A 292 2.14 7.96 13.64
CA HIS A 292 2.01 7.25 14.91
C HIS A 292 1.09 8.00 15.89
N TYR A 293 1.35 9.28 16.13
CA TYR A 293 0.52 10.09 17.02
C TYR A 293 -0.88 10.34 16.43
N ASN A 294 -0.98 10.45 15.09
CA ASN A 294 -2.28 10.51 14.41
C ASN A 294 -3.13 9.28 14.71
N SER A 295 -2.56 8.07 14.68
CA SER A 295 -3.30 6.85 14.99
C SER A 295 -3.84 6.85 16.41
N TYR A 296 -3.04 7.26 17.39
CA TYR A 296 -3.50 7.42 18.78
C TYR A 296 -4.68 8.42 18.87
N GLU A 297 -4.57 9.60 18.26
CA GLU A 297 -5.66 10.59 18.29
C GLU A 297 -6.93 10.10 17.60
N ILE A 298 -6.82 9.33 16.51
CA ILE A 298 -7.97 8.73 15.83
C ILE A 298 -8.71 7.80 16.79
N LEU A 299 -8.00 6.99 17.57
CA LEU A 299 -8.62 6.10 18.56
C LEU A 299 -9.29 6.87 19.70
N VAL A 300 -8.66 7.93 20.22
CA VAL A 300 -9.29 8.81 21.23
C VAL A 300 -10.55 9.47 20.67
N LYS A 301 -10.49 9.99 19.44
CA LYS A 301 -11.65 10.58 18.74
C LYS A 301 -12.74 9.55 18.47
N ALA A 302 -12.40 8.28 18.24
CA ALA A 302 -13.37 7.21 18.08
C ALA A 302 -14.05 6.87 19.41
N ALA A 303 -13.30 6.83 20.52
CA ALA A 303 -13.85 6.57 21.85
C ALA A 303 -14.95 7.57 22.26
N VAL A 304 -14.78 8.85 21.92
CA VAL A 304 -15.75 9.92 22.22
C VAL A 304 -16.81 10.13 21.14
N SER A 305 -16.76 9.37 20.03
CA SER A 305 -17.69 9.50 18.91
C SER A 305 -19.06 8.88 19.21
N LEU A 306 -20.15 9.61 19.01
CA LEU A 306 -21.51 9.04 19.10
C LEU A 306 -21.69 7.89 18.10
N SER A 307 -21.13 8.02 16.90
CA SER A 307 -21.22 6.99 15.86
C SER A 307 -20.49 5.69 16.20
N CYS A 308 -19.45 5.75 17.05
CA CYS A 308 -18.69 4.57 17.46
C CYS A 308 -19.12 4.07 18.84
N ARG A 309 -19.89 4.85 19.62
CA ARG A 309 -20.35 4.49 20.97
C ARG A 309 -20.96 3.10 21.04
N PRO A 310 -21.84 2.68 20.10
CA PRO A 310 -22.41 1.33 20.15
C PRO A 310 -21.35 0.22 20.16
N LEU A 311 -20.18 0.41 19.51
CA LEU A 311 -19.12 -0.61 19.49
C LEU A 311 -18.53 -0.87 20.88
N PHE A 312 -18.53 0.11 21.76
CA PHE A 312 -17.94 0.01 23.09
C PHE A 312 -18.90 -0.58 24.13
N THR A 313 -20.18 -0.76 23.79
CA THR A 313 -21.14 -1.45 24.67
C THR A 313 -21.00 -2.97 24.59
N PHE A 314 -20.41 -3.49 23.51
CA PHE A 314 -20.13 -4.91 23.34
C PHE A 314 -19.03 -5.41 24.28
N THR A 315 -19.07 -6.71 24.58
CA THR A 315 -17.94 -7.45 25.17
C THR A 315 -16.97 -7.82 24.07
N THR A 316 -15.69 -7.51 24.23
CA THR A 316 -14.70 -7.69 23.14
C THR A 316 -14.04 -9.06 23.20
N SER A 317 -13.94 -9.72 22.05
CA SER A 317 -13.19 -10.95 21.85
C SER A 317 -12.11 -10.72 20.79
N VAL A 318 -10.89 -11.17 21.06
CA VAL A 318 -9.77 -11.07 20.11
C VAL A 318 -9.41 -12.48 19.65
N MET A 319 -9.53 -12.70 18.34
CA MET A 319 -9.17 -13.96 17.68
C MET A 319 -7.96 -13.72 16.80
N ASP A 320 -6.84 -14.39 17.09
CA ASP A 320 -5.65 -14.32 16.27
C ASP A 320 -5.53 -15.53 15.35
N LEU A 321 -5.07 -15.28 14.12
CA LEU A 321 -4.83 -16.32 13.12
C LEU A 321 -3.38 -16.81 13.21
N PRO A 322 -3.15 -18.13 13.09
CA PRO A 322 -1.81 -18.70 13.11
C PRO A 322 -0.96 -18.19 11.93
N GLU A 323 0.36 -18.35 12.03
CA GLU A 323 1.25 -18.15 10.89
C GLU A 323 0.85 -19.11 9.75
N SER A 324 0.88 -18.61 8.51
CA SER A 324 0.60 -19.41 7.31
C SER A 324 1.78 -19.28 6.37
N SER A 325 2.66 -20.27 6.46
CA SER A 325 3.91 -20.35 5.71
C SER A 325 4.11 -21.75 5.17
N ALA A 326 4.65 -21.87 3.96
CA ALA A 326 5.00 -23.15 3.37
C ALA A 326 6.33 -23.06 2.62
N SER A 327 7.04 -24.18 2.54
CA SER A 327 8.22 -24.30 1.68
C SER A 327 7.76 -24.57 0.25
N LEU A 328 8.18 -23.73 -0.70
CA LEU A 328 7.84 -23.93 -2.10
C LEU A 328 8.66 -25.12 -2.69
N PRO A 329 8.03 -25.98 -3.51
CA PRO A 329 8.62 -27.27 -3.89
C PRO A 329 9.91 -27.11 -4.72
N GLN A 330 9.93 -26.19 -5.68
CA GLN A 330 11.09 -25.91 -6.53
C GLN A 330 11.27 -24.40 -6.71
N ARG A 331 12.50 -23.90 -6.56
CA ARG A 331 12.82 -22.48 -6.68
C ARG A 331 13.55 -22.23 -8.00
N PRO A 332 13.24 -21.17 -8.76
CA PRO A 332 14.08 -20.72 -9.87
C PRO A 332 15.48 -20.35 -9.37
N GLN A 333 16.52 -21.01 -9.89
CA GLN A 333 17.91 -20.80 -9.49
C GLN A 333 18.78 -20.31 -10.65
N LYS A 334 18.55 -20.80 -11.85
CA LYS A 334 19.35 -20.49 -13.04
C LYS A 334 18.60 -19.52 -13.95
N PRO A 335 19.30 -18.84 -14.87
CA PRO A 335 18.66 -17.91 -15.81
C PRO A 335 17.52 -18.57 -16.60
N GLU A 336 17.66 -19.84 -16.95
CA GLU A 336 16.66 -20.60 -17.72
C GLU A 336 15.36 -20.80 -16.91
N ASP A 337 15.46 -21.00 -15.59
CA ASP A 337 14.28 -21.12 -14.73
C ASP A 337 13.50 -19.80 -14.66
N TRP A 338 14.22 -18.68 -14.58
CA TRP A 338 13.61 -17.34 -14.58
C TRP A 338 13.03 -16.97 -15.93
N GLU A 339 13.67 -17.39 -17.02
CA GLU A 339 13.14 -17.22 -18.37
C GLU A 339 11.81 -17.95 -18.52
N ALA A 340 11.69 -19.18 -18.00
CA ALA A 340 10.44 -19.93 -18.01
C ALA A 340 9.32 -19.18 -17.26
N VAL A 341 9.60 -18.62 -16.08
CA VAL A 341 8.63 -17.80 -15.32
C VAL A 341 8.14 -16.60 -16.14
N LEU A 342 9.05 -15.89 -16.84
CA LEU A 342 8.69 -14.75 -17.68
C LEU A 342 7.95 -15.18 -18.96
N GLU A 343 8.32 -16.30 -19.55
CA GLU A 343 7.69 -16.85 -20.75
C GLU A 343 6.26 -17.31 -20.45
N ASP A 344 6.05 -18.03 -19.35
CA ASP A 344 4.73 -18.52 -18.92
C ASP A 344 3.76 -17.36 -18.62
N ALA A 345 4.25 -16.31 -17.96
CA ALA A 345 3.47 -15.09 -17.70
C ALA A 345 3.02 -14.40 -19.00
N LEU A 346 3.92 -14.28 -19.99
CA LEU A 346 3.59 -13.70 -21.29
C LEU A 346 2.63 -14.59 -22.08
N GLY A 347 2.85 -15.91 -22.07
CA GLY A 347 1.98 -16.88 -22.71
C GLY A 347 0.55 -16.79 -22.21
N TRP A 348 0.37 -16.80 -20.89
CA TRP A 348 -0.94 -16.61 -20.27
C TRP A 348 -1.57 -15.26 -20.62
N TYR A 349 -0.80 -14.17 -20.56
CA TYR A 349 -1.27 -12.83 -20.94
C TYR A 349 -1.81 -12.81 -22.36
N ASN A 350 -1.05 -13.31 -23.32
CA ASN A 350 -1.42 -13.30 -24.72
C ASN A 350 -2.68 -14.14 -24.96
N GLU A 351 -2.80 -15.30 -24.32
CA GLU A 351 -3.97 -16.16 -24.49
C GLU A 351 -5.26 -15.53 -23.96
N GLU A 352 -5.22 -14.95 -22.76
CA GLU A 352 -6.39 -14.25 -22.20
C GLU A 352 -6.75 -12.99 -23.01
N ASN A 353 -5.77 -12.34 -23.62
CA ASN A 353 -5.96 -11.10 -24.39
C ASN A 353 -6.33 -11.29 -25.85
N LYS A 354 -6.08 -12.47 -26.45
CA LYS A 354 -6.64 -12.84 -27.75
C LYS A 354 -8.16 -12.72 -27.74
N ARG A 355 -8.80 -13.07 -26.62
CA ARG A 355 -10.26 -12.93 -26.43
C ARG A 355 -10.74 -11.48 -26.47
N ASN A 356 -9.86 -10.54 -26.13
CA ASN A 356 -10.18 -9.11 -26.01
C ASN A 356 -9.66 -8.28 -27.20
N ASN A 357 -9.14 -8.92 -28.25
CA ASN A 357 -8.59 -8.27 -29.45
C ASN A 357 -7.51 -7.20 -29.17
N THR A 358 -6.71 -7.40 -28.11
CA THR A 358 -5.58 -6.51 -27.78
C THR A 358 -4.28 -7.00 -28.42
N LEU A 359 -3.33 -6.08 -28.61
CA LEU A 359 -2.02 -6.36 -29.22
C LEU A 359 -1.26 -7.46 -28.46
N THR A 360 -0.99 -8.56 -29.17
CA THR A 360 -0.05 -9.63 -28.75
C THR A 360 1.33 -9.05 -28.50
N ARG A 361 2.03 -9.58 -27.49
CA ARG A 361 3.41 -9.21 -27.18
C ARG A 361 4.36 -10.38 -27.35
N VAL A 362 5.63 -10.07 -27.63
CA VAL A 362 6.72 -11.04 -27.78
C VAL A 362 7.88 -10.67 -26.86
N MET A 363 8.72 -11.65 -26.53
CA MET A 363 9.90 -11.47 -25.68
C MET A 363 11.04 -10.80 -26.47
N ASN A 364 11.69 -9.80 -25.90
CA ASN A 364 12.98 -9.29 -26.36
C ASN A 364 14.10 -10.15 -25.75
N ILE A 365 14.78 -10.95 -26.58
CA ILE A 365 15.71 -12.00 -26.12
C ILE A 365 16.89 -11.41 -25.33
N GLU A 366 17.43 -10.27 -25.77
CA GLU A 366 18.58 -9.63 -25.13
C GLU A 366 18.22 -9.09 -23.73
N VAL A 367 17.08 -8.40 -23.61
CA VAL A 367 16.61 -7.86 -22.33
C VAL A 367 16.30 -8.99 -21.35
N ILE A 368 15.59 -10.02 -21.81
CA ILE A 368 15.24 -11.19 -21.00
C ILE A 368 16.51 -11.87 -20.50
N ALA A 369 17.48 -12.19 -21.37
CA ALA A 369 18.71 -12.87 -20.99
C ALA A 369 19.49 -12.08 -19.93
N LYS A 370 19.58 -10.74 -20.08
CA LYS A 370 20.23 -9.86 -19.10
C LYS A 370 19.52 -9.86 -17.74
N ASP A 371 18.20 -9.84 -17.75
CA ASP A 371 17.38 -9.77 -16.55
C ASP A 371 17.33 -11.10 -15.80
N THR A 372 17.19 -12.22 -16.50
CA THR A 372 17.21 -13.55 -15.90
C THR A 372 18.58 -13.89 -15.31
N ALA A 373 19.67 -13.50 -15.98
CA ALA A 373 21.02 -13.59 -15.43
C ALA A 373 21.21 -12.75 -14.15
N PHE A 374 20.60 -11.57 -14.09
CA PHE A 374 20.58 -10.77 -12.86
C PHE A 374 19.77 -11.46 -11.74
N MET A 375 18.59 -11.98 -12.07
CA MET A 375 17.71 -12.64 -11.10
C MET A 375 18.35 -13.89 -10.51
N ALA A 376 19.06 -14.69 -11.32
CA ALA A 376 19.76 -15.90 -10.88
C ALA A 376 20.86 -15.63 -9.83
N LYS A 377 21.47 -14.42 -9.84
CA LYS A 377 22.51 -14.04 -8.86
C LYS A 377 21.96 -13.76 -7.45
N GLN A 378 20.66 -13.50 -7.33
CA GLN A 378 20.05 -13.16 -6.04
C GLN A 378 19.44 -14.38 -5.37
N ASP A 379 19.94 -14.71 -4.18
CA ASP A 379 19.36 -15.76 -3.35
C ASP A 379 17.95 -15.38 -2.85
N MET A 380 17.11 -16.38 -2.60
CA MET A 380 15.75 -16.17 -2.08
C MET A 380 15.34 -17.26 -1.10
N SER A 381 14.62 -16.89 -0.05
CA SER A 381 14.00 -17.86 0.86
C SER A 381 13.13 -18.87 0.09
N ARG A 382 13.17 -20.16 0.47
CA ARG A 382 12.19 -21.16 -0.01
C ARG A 382 10.85 -21.07 0.74
N THR A 383 10.88 -20.51 1.94
CA THR A 383 9.69 -20.28 2.76
C THR A 383 8.93 -19.09 2.21
N ALA A 384 7.73 -19.35 1.71
CA ALA A 384 6.75 -18.34 1.35
C ALA A 384 5.70 -18.20 2.45
N VAL A 385 5.04 -17.03 2.52
CA VAL A 385 4.04 -16.74 3.55
C VAL A 385 2.78 -16.15 2.92
N VAL A 386 1.62 -16.52 3.42
CA VAL A 386 0.36 -15.83 3.09
C VAL A 386 0.34 -14.55 3.90
N HIS A 387 0.32 -13.41 3.22
CA HIS A 387 0.32 -12.09 3.89
C HIS A 387 -0.95 -11.91 4.73
N CYS A 388 -0.82 -11.13 5.80
CA CYS A 388 -1.79 -11.07 6.88
C CYS A 388 -3.20 -10.66 6.43
N GLU A 389 -3.34 -9.74 5.49
CA GLU A 389 -4.64 -9.29 4.97
C GLU A 389 -5.36 -10.36 4.14
N VAL A 390 -4.60 -11.13 3.34
CA VAL A 390 -5.14 -12.21 2.52
C VAL A 390 -5.60 -13.36 3.42
N LYS A 391 -4.77 -13.72 4.40
CA LYS A 391 -5.09 -14.72 5.42
C LYS A 391 -6.37 -14.36 6.18
N LEU A 392 -6.49 -13.09 6.57
CA LEU A 392 -7.63 -12.60 7.32
C LEU A 392 -8.94 -12.65 6.52
N LEU A 393 -8.92 -12.16 5.27
CA LEU A 393 -10.07 -12.25 4.37
C LEU A 393 -10.49 -13.71 4.17
N ALA A 394 -9.55 -14.59 3.82
CA ALA A 394 -9.83 -16.00 3.56
C ALA A 394 -10.44 -16.70 4.77
N ALA A 395 -9.92 -16.45 5.98
CA ALA A 395 -10.43 -17.04 7.22
C ALA A 395 -11.86 -16.56 7.54
N ILE A 396 -12.11 -15.25 7.46
CA ILE A 396 -13.44 -14.68 7.72
C ILE A 396 -14.47 -15.22 6.73
N GLU A 397 -14.12 -15.29 5.45
CA GLU A 397 -15.02 -15.78 4.42
C GLU A 397 -15.28 -17.29 4.50
N SER A 398 -14.30 -18.09 4.92
CA SER A 398 -14.52 -19.52 5.21
C SER A 398 -15.53 -19.69 6.36
N GLU A 399 -15.30 -18.99 7.47
CA GLU A 399 -16.15 -19.09 8.66
C GLU A 399 -17.59 -18.64 8.37
N GLN A 400 -17.78 -17.54 7.63
CA GLN A 400 -19.10 -17.04 7.25
C GLN A 400 -19.87 -17.97 6.29
N ARG A 401 -19.17 -18.85 5.56
CA ARG A 401 -19.80 -19.86 4.69
C ARG A 401 -20.15 -21.10 5.46
N GLU A 402 -19.25 -21.54 6.34
CA GLU A 402 -19.48 -22.66 7.25
C GLU A 402 -20.62 -22.35 8.23
N ASN A 403 -20.80 -21.07 8.58
CA ASN A 403 -21.83 -20.62 9.50
C ASN A 403 -22.66 -19.46 8.90
N PRO A 404 -23.62 -19.75 7.99
CA PRO A 404 -24.42 -18.71 7.32
C PRO A 404 -25.24 -17.83 8.26
N GLY A 405 -25.53 -18.30 9.48
CA GLY A 405 -26.22 -17.54 10.52
C GLY A 405 -25.36 -16.50 11.24
N LEU A 406 -24.05 -16.46 11.00
CA LEU A 406 -23.20 -15.41 11.57
C LEU A 406 -23.48 -14.07 10.88
N PRO A 407 -23.49 -12.96 11.64
CA PRO A 407 -23.47 -11.62 11.06
C PRO A 407 -22.29 -11.46 10.10
N LYS A 408 -22.47 -10.64 9.06
CA LYS A 408 -21.36 -10.32 8.15
C LYS A 408 -20.33 -9.44 8.85
N ALA A 409 -19.06 -9.77 8.66
CA ALA A 409 -17.95 -8.93 9.07
C ALA A 409 -17.91 -7.66 8.25
N TYR A 410 -17.35 -6.61 8.85
CA TYR A 410 -17.10 -5.36 8.14
C TYR A 410 -16.06 -5.61 7.03
N THR A 411 -16.40 -5.27 5.78
CA THR A 411 -15.56 -5.60 4.61
C THR A 411 -14.34 -4.68 4.43
N TYR A 412 -13.89 -4.03 5.51
CA TYR A 412 -12.62 -3.32 5.55
C TYR A 412 -11.64 -4.06 6.45
N ILE A 413 -10.44 -4.33 5.93
CA ILE A 413 -9.33 -4.85 6.71
C ILE A 413 -8.36 -3.71 6.99
N GLY A 414 -8.24 -3.35 8.27
CA GLY A 414 -7.30 -2.33 8.73
C GLY A 414 -5.88 -2.83 8.71
N MET A 415 -4.94 -1.99 8.25
CA MET A 415 -3.59 -2.38 7.94
C MET A 415 -2.53 -1.47 8.56
N SER A 416 -1.51 -2.10 9.15
CA SER A 416 -0.34 -1.40 9.70
C SER A 416 0.61 -0.84 8.63
N LYS A 417 0.53 -1.38 7.40
CA LYS A 417 1.27 -0.97 6.19
C LYS A 417 0.39 -1.20 4.97
N LEU A 418 0.59 -0.43 3.91
CA LEU A 418 -0.13 -0.63 2.64
C LEU A 418 0.13 -2.04 2.07
N SER A 419 -0.86 -2.59 1.36
CA SER A 419 -0.78 -3.92 0.75
C SER A 419 0.22 -3.97 -0.40
N CYS A 420 0.85 -5.13 -0.61
CA CYS A 420 1.68 -5.38 -1.79
C CYS A 420 0.83 -5.64 -3.05
N THR A 421 1.47 -5.66 -4.22
CA THR A 421 0.79 -5.95 -5.49
C THR A 421 0.10 -7.32 -5.49
N GLY A 422 0.69 -8.33 -4.84
CA GLY A 422 0.06 -9.67 -4.72
C GLY A 422 -1.23 -9.63 -3.91
N CYS A 423 -1.22 -8.96 -2.76
CA CYS A 423 -2.40 -8.79 -1.90
C CYS A 423 -3.50 -7.95 -2.57
N ASP A 424 -3.15 -6.82 -3.18
CA ASP A 424 -4.12 -5.97 -3.89
C ASP A 424 -4.78 -6.73 -5.06
N SER A 425 -3.98 -7.47 -5.83
CA SER A 425 -4.48 -8.32 -6.92
C SER A 425 -5.41 -9.42 -6.42
N PHE A 426 -5.10 -10.02 -5.25
CA PHE A 426 -5.94 -11.02 -4.61
C PHE A 426 -7.29 -10.43 -4.17
N PHE A 427 -7.30 -9.26 -3.51
CA PHE A 427 -8.55 -8.61 -3.08
C PHE A 427 -9.45 -8.28 -4.27
N ARG A 428 -8.88 -7.74 -5.36
CA ARG A 428 -9.63 -7.45 -6.60
C ARG A 428 -10.21 -8.72 -7.23
N ALA A 429 -9.40 -9.78 -7.32
CA ALA A 429 -9.82 -11.07 -7.85
C ALA A 429 -10.94 -11.69 -6.99
N PHE A 430 -10.76 -11.71 -5.67
CA PHE A 430 -11.73 -12.25 -4.73
C PHE A 430 -13.08 -11.52 -4.84
N ASN A 431 -13.05 -10.19 -4.83
CA ASN A 431 -14.26 -9.37 -4.99
C ASN A 431 -14.98 -9.64 -6.31
N THR A 432 -14.25 -9.81 -7.40
CA THR A 432 -14.82 -10.08 -8.72
C THR A 432 -15.47 -11.47 -8.76
N VAL A 433 -14.78 -12.50 -8.26
CA VAL A 433 -15.22 -13.90 -8.30
C VAL A 433 -16.40 -14.17 -7.35
N HIS A 434 -16.47 -13.45 -6.23
CA HIS A 434 -17.48 -13.63 -5.19
C HIS A 434 -18.52 -12.52 -5.11
N ASN A 435 -18.42 -11.49 -5.96
CA ASN A 435 -19.27 -10.30 -5.92
C ASN A 435 -19.30 -9.64 -4.52
N THR A 436 -18.12 -9.40 -3.95
CA THR A 436 -17.94 -8.79 -2.62
C THR A 436 -17.22 -7.45 -2.70
N THR A 437 -17.09 -6.76 -1.55
CA THR A 437 -16.55 -5.39 -1.45
C THR A 437 -15.39 -5.28 -0.47
N TRP A 438 -14.61 -6.35 -0.30
CA TRP A 438 -13.46 -6.35 0.59
C TRP A 438 -12.43 -5.32 0.15
N THR A 439 -11.96 -4.48 1.08
CA THR A 439 -10.92 -3.49 0.78
C THR A 439 -9.95 -3.33 1.94
N THR A 440 -8.78 -2.76 1.63
CA THR A 440 -7.78 -2.31 2.60
C THR A 440 -7.53 -0.82 2.38
N ARG A 441 -6.63 -0.23 3.16
CA ARG A 441 -6.20 1.17 2.99
C ARG A 441 -5.66 1.49 1.58
N GLY A 442 -5.24 0.47 0.83
CA GLY A 442 -4.70 0.59 -0.51
C GLY A 442 -3.37 -0.14 -0.65
N SER A 443 -2.75 0.04 -1.81
CA SER A 443 -1.49 -0.62 -2.17
C SER A 443 -0.35 0.37 -2.34
N HIS A 444 0.86 0.00 -1.90
CA HIS A 444 2.07 0.74 -2.26
C HIS A 444 2.61 0.34 -3.65
N GLY A 445 1.92 -0.57 -4.35
CA GLY A 445 2.20 -0.95 -5.74
C GLY A 445 3.47 -1.76 -5.99
N LYS A 446 4.16 -2.22 -4.94
CA LYS A 446 5.42 -2.97 -5.06
C LYS A 446 5.14 -4.46 -4.95
N SER A 447 5.92 -5.24 -5.67
CA SER A 447 5.89 -6.69 -5.54
C SER A 447 6.78 -7.12 -4.38
N TYR A 448 6.25 -7.93 -3.48
CA TYR A 448 6.96 -8.43 -2.31
C TYR A 448 7.08 -9.95 -2.37
N TYR A 449 8.28 -10.43 -2.06
CA TYR A 449 8.57 -11.82 -1.77
C TYR A 449 9.27 -11.89 -0.40
N PRO A 450 8.98 -12.89 0.46
CA PRO A 450 8.10 -14.05 0.25
C PRO A 450 6.60 -13.71 0.22
N TRP A 451 5.87 -14.33 -0.72
CA TRP A 451 4.41 -14.27 -0.84
C TRP A 451 3.91 -15.59 -1.43
N MET A 452 2.81 -16.14 -0.92
CA MET A 452 2.12 -17.29 -1.52
C MET A 452 0.60 -17.12 -1.49
N PHE A 453 -0.05 -17.82 -2.41
CA PHE A 453 -1.51 -17.87 -2.52
C PHE A 453 -2.10 -18.75 -1.40
N PRO A 454 -3.24 -18.36 -0.78
CA PRO A 454 -3.83 -19.13 0.32
C PRO A 454 -4.31 -20.52 -0.13
N GLU A 455 -4.17 -21.52 0.75
CA GLU A 455 -4.64 -22.88 0.52
C GLU A 455 -6.17 -22.97 0.63
N THR A 456 -6.73 -22.40 1.69
CA THR A 456 -8.16 -22.40 1.98
C THR A 456 -8.79 -21.09 1.52
N VAL A 457 -9.24 -21.06 0.26
CA VAL A 457 -10.05 -19.95 -0.25
C VAL A 457 -11.17 -20.49 -1.14
N PRO A 458 -12.42 -20.01 -0.99
CA PRO A 458 -13.51 -20.47 -1.82
C PRO A 458 -13.33 -20.09 -3.30
N LYS A 459 -13.81 -20.95 -4.22
CA LYS A 459 -13.56 -20.84 -5.67
C LYS A 459 -12.07 -20.62 -5.99
N ARG A 460 -11.22 -21.44 -5.36
CA ARG A 460 -9.77 -21.25 -5.31
C ARG A 460 -9.13 -21.03 -6.67
N GLU A 461 -9.48 -21.86 -7.64
CA GLU A 461 -8.90 -21.81 -8.98
C GLU A 461 -9.29 -20.53 -9.72
N ASP A 462 -10.55 -20.09 -9.60
CA ASP A 462 -11.02 -18.85 -10.23
C ASP A 462 -10.33 -17.63 -9.63
N VAL A 463 -10.23 -17.58 -8.29
CA VAL A 463 -9.52 -16.50 -7.58
C VAL A 463 -8.04 -16.52 -7.96
N LEU A 464 -7.40 -17.68 -8.08
CA LEU A 464 -6.00 -17.82 -8.49
C LEU A 464 -5.79 -17.28 -9.91
N LYS A 465 -6.57 -17.74 -10.89
CA LYS A 465 -6.49 -17.29 -12.29
C LYS A 465 -6.70 -15.79 -12.41
N ALA A 466 -7.72 -15.25 -11.74
CA ALA A 466 -7.98 -13.81 -11.73
C ALA A 466 -6.88 -13.01 -11.01
N THR A 467 -6.31 -13.53 -9.92
CA THR A 467 -5.17 -12.88 -9.23
C THR A 467 -3.94 -12.86 -10.13
N TYR A 468 -3.63 -13.99 -10.77
CA TYR A 468 -2.51 -14.10 -11.70
C TYR A 468 -2.69 -13.15 -12.88
N TYR A 469 -3.88 -13.09 -13.47
CA TYR A 469 -4.20 -12.15 -14.55
C TYR A 469 -4.02 -10.67 -14.12
N ASN A 470 -4.46 -10.30 -12.92
CA ASN A 470 -4.28 -8.93 -12.40
C ASN A 470 -2.80 -8.55 -12.27
N VAL A 471 -1.94 -9.47 -11.80
CA VAL A 471 -0.49 -9.23 -11.70
C VAL A 471 0.15 -9.17 -13.09
N VAL A 472 -0.13 -10.17 -13.92
CA VAL A 472 0.45 -10.32 -15.26
C VAL A 472 0.04 -9.17 -16.18
N SER A 473 -1.22 -8.75 -16.19
CA SER A 473 -1.69 -7.65 -17.05
C SER A 473 -0.96 -6.35 -16.78
N ARG A 474 -0.73 -6.02 -15.51
CA ARG A 474 0.07 -4.85 -15.11
C ARG A 474 1.55 -5.00 -15.41
N TRP A 475 2.10 -6.20 -15.21
CA TRP A 475 3.52 -6.45 -15.45
C TRP A 475 3.85 -6.46 -16.95
N VAL A 476 3.12 -7.24 -17.73
CA VAL A 476 3.40 -7.45 -19.15
C VAL A 476 3.33 -6.15 -19.94
N THR A 477 2.43 -5.25 -19.57
CA THR A 477 2.26 -3.94 -20.21
C THR A 477 3.41 -2.98 -19.92
N SER A 478 4.08 -3.10 -18.77
CA SER A 478 5.12 -2.17 -18.29
C SER A 478 6.56 -2.70 -18.40
N TYR A 479 6.75 -4.01 -18.49
CA TYR A 479 8.07 -4.62 -18.55
C TYR A 479 8.72 -4.47 -19.93
N LYS A 480 9.94 -3.91 -19.96
CA LYS A 480 10.71 -3.64 -21.19
C LYS A 480 11.15 -4.90 -21.93
N GLY A 481 11.16 -6.07 -21.27
CA GLY A 481 11.45 -7.35 -21.89
C GLY A 481 10.31 -7.88 -22.77
N TYR A 482 9.13 -7.26 -22.75
CA TYR A 482 8.04 -7.58 -23.65
C TYR A 482 7.75 -6.42 -24.60
N VAL A 483 7.78 -6.70 -25.89
CA VAL A 483 7.54 -5.71 -26.94
C VAL A 483 6.28 -6.08 -27.75
N PRO A 484 5.51 -5.11 -28.27
CA PRO A 484 4.40 -5.42 -29.17
C PRO A 484 4.87 -6.26 -30.36
N GLN A 485 4.08 -7.25 -30.76
CA GLN A 485 4.37 -8.04 -31.96
C GLN A 485 4.37 -7.11 -33.18
N PHE A 486 5.33 -7.31 -34.09
CA PHE A 486 5.41 -6.52 -35.32
C PHE A 486 4.17 -6.78 -36.18
N VAL A 487 3.40 -5.72 -36.43
CA VAL A 487 2.28 -5.74 -37.39
C VAL A 487 2.71 -4.99 -38.65
N PRO A 488 2.93 -5.67 -39.79
CA PRO A 488 3.31 -5.00 -41.03
C PRO A 488 2.27 -3.96 -41.44
N ARG A 489 2.72 -2.74 -41.73
CA ARG A 489 1.89 -1.57 -42.08
C ARG A 489 0.99 -1.77 -43.33
N ALA A 490 1.20 -2.85 -44.09
CA ALA A 490 0.47 -3.15 -45.32
C ALA A 490 -0.98 -3.64 -45.10
N GLN A 491 -1.38 -4.00 -43.87
CA GLN A 491 -2.72 -4.51 -43.58
C GLN A 491 -3.70 -3.49 -42.96
N SER A 492 -3.26 -2.30 -42.54
CA SER A 492 -4.19 -1.28 -42.01
C SER A 492 -4.91 -0.48 -43.10
N ALA A 493 -4.50 -0.59 -44.37
CA ALA A 493 -5.11 0.14 -45.48
C ALA A 493 -6.40 -0.51 -46.04
N ARG A 494 -6.88 -1.64 -45.49
CA ARG A 494 -8.07 -2.33 -45.99
C ARG A 494 -9.22 -2.45 -44.97
N SER A 495 -9.11 -1.84 -43.81
CA SER A 495 -10.13 -1.94 -42.76
C SER A 495 -10.18 -0.65 -41.95
N THR A 496 -10.83 0.38 -42.50
CA THR A 496 -11.66 1.40 -41.83
C THR A 496 -11.84 2.60 -42.76
N GLY A 497 -13.00 2.70 -43.40
CA GLY A 497 -13.54 3.98 -43.87
C GLY A 497 -14.06 4.85 -42.71
N VAL A 498 -13.36 4.85 -41.57
CA VAL A 498 -13.75 5.57 -40.33
C VAL A 498 -12.52 6.10 -39.56
N LEU A 499 -11.36 6.27 -40.24
CA LEU A 499 -10.14 6.83 -39.62
C LEU A 499 -9.78 8.19 -40.22
N GLY A 500 -10.80 8.98 -40.62
CA GLY A 500 -10.64 10.34 -41.10
C GLY A 500 -10.48 11.39 -39.98
N ASP A 501 -10.83 11.09 -38.73
CA ASP A 501 -11.00 12.14 -37.71
C ASP A 501 -9.81 12.33 -36.74
N LEU A 502 -8.74 11.52 -36.81
CA LEU A 502 -7.61 11.60 -35.86
C LEU A 502 -6.36 12.29 -36.41
N ASP A 503 -6.14 12.24 -37.72
CA ASP A 503 -5.03 12.96 -38.35
C ASP A 503 -5.37 14.46 -38.52
N ASP A 504 -6.65 14.79 -38.74
CA ASP A 504 -7.14 16.18 -38.76
C ASP A 504 -7.03 16.86 -37.37
N GLU A 505 -7.19 16.11 -36.27
CA GLU A 505 -7.08 16.62 -34.90
C GLU A 505 -5.61 16.90 -34.51
N ILE A 506 -4.66 16.12 -35.04
CA ILE A 506 -3.22 16.35 -34.83
C ILE A 506 -2.74 17.55 -35.66
N ASP A 507 -3.22 17.70 -36.89
CA ASP A 507 -2.90 18.87 -37.71
C ASP A 507 -3.55 20.15 -37.16
N ASP A 508 -4.74 20.08 -36.56
CA ASP A 508 -5.36 21.20 -35.83
C ASP A 508 -4.61 21.55 -34.54
N VAL A 509 -4.11 20.58 -33.78
CA VAL A 509 -3.28 20.83 -32.59
C VAL A 509 -1.92 21.42 -32.98
N VAL A 510 -1.31 20.95 -34.07
CA VAL A 510 -0.04 21.49 -34.58
C VAL A 510 -0.23 22.90 -35.17
N SER A 511 -1.35 23.17 -35.84
CA SER A 511 -1.73 24.50 -36.32
C SER A 511 -2.05 25.47 -35.17
N TYR A 512 -2.75 24.98 -34.14
CA TYR A 512 -3.02 25.71 -32.89
C TYR A 512 -1.75 26.07 -32.12
N LEU A 513 -0.78 25.16 -32.05
CA LEU A 513 0.52 25.40 -31.40
C LEU A 513 1.42 26.35 -32.21
N LYS A 514 1.38 26.28 -33.54
CA LYS A 514 2.13 27.20 -34.43
C LYS A 514 1.60 28.63 -34.40
N ASN A 515 0.30 28.82 -34.18
CA ASN A 515 -0.32 30.15 -34.13
C ASN A 515 -0.20 30.86 -32.78
N ARG A 516 0.24 30.18 -31.71
CA ARG A 516 0.30 30.75 -30.36
C ARG A 516 1.71 31.03 -29.83
N LEU A 517 2.73 30.53 -30.51
CA LEU A 517 4.13 30.82 -30.18
C LEU A 517 4.64 31.89 -31.15
N LYS A 518 4.63 33.15 -30.70
CA LYS A 518 5.33 34.21 -31.42
C LYS A 518 6.84 33.91 -31.35
N PRO A 519 7.59 34.12 -32.45
CA PRO A 519 9.04 33.90 -32.48
C PRO A 519 9.85 34.73 -31.46
N GLU A 520 9.22 35.65 -30.74
CA GLU A 520 9.85 36.56 -29.78
C GLU A 520 10.04 35.95 -28.39
N ASP A 521 9.35 34.86 -28.04
CA ASP A 521 9.44 34.19 -26.73
C ASP A 521 10.48 33.04 -26.68
N LEU A 522 11.28 32.87 -27.74
CA LEU A 522 12.38 31.91 -27.83
C LEU A 522 13.72 32.62 -28.05
N ARG A 523 14.09 33.49 -27.11
CA ARG A 523 15.48 33.95 -26.90
C ARG A 523 15.91 33.80 -25.47
#